data_AF-A0A2A4VWZ0-F1
#
_entry.id   AF-A0A2A4VWZ0-F1
#
_cell.length_a   1.000
_cell.length_b   1.000
_cell.length_c   1.000
_cell.angle_alpha   90.00
_cell.angle_beta   90.00
_cell.angle_gamma   90.00
#
_symmetry.space_group_name_H-M   'P 1'
#
loop_
_entity.id
_entity.type
_entity.pdbx_description
1 polymer ?
#
loop_
_entity_poly.entity_id
_entity_poly.type
_entity_poly.pdbx_seq_one_letter_code
_entity_poly.pdbx_strand_id
1 'polypeptide(L)'
;MDVIQALSEGKRGSVARSNEVARYILQYPDEVRQLVNALAAENPAVVSHVSHACVSIFAQEPAVLRPFGAELLEALKESSQWELLHQLPKILPHLDLDAVQLTGLSDRLWHLLKNDRSSIVRTCALQALVDMAETDEKFEPRACAAMAFAFEQGSKALQARARNLLKL
;
A
#
# COMPACT_ATOMS: atom_id res chain seq x y z
N MET A 1 22.66 -3.94 -10.46
CA MET A 1 22.06 -2.66 -10.91
C MET A 1 22.10 -1.71 -9.73
N ASP A 2 22.40 -0.42 -9.92
CA ASP A 2 22.22 0.56 -8.85
C ASP A 2 20.71 0.86 -8.69
N VAL A 3 20.10 0.28 -7.66
CA VAL A 3 18.66 0.36 -7.40
C VAL A 3 18.24 1.81 -7.13
N ILE A 4 19.02 2.54 -6.34
CA ILE A 4 18.67 3.91 -5.93
C ILE A 4 18.80 4.86 -7.12
N GLN A 5 19.87 4.74 -7.90
CA GLN A 5 20.03 5.53 -9.11
C GLN A 5 18.87 5.29 -10.09
N ALA A 6 18.53 4.02 -10.35
CA ALA A 6 17.42 3.68 -11.24
C ALA A 6 16.07 4.26 -10.76
N LEU A 7 15.80 4.22 -9.45
CA LEU A 7 14.59 4.79 -8.85
C LEU A 7 14.58 6.32 -8.83
N SER A 8 15.73 6.98 -8.91
CA SER A 8 15.81 8.44 -8.98
C SER A 8 15.45 9.00 -10.35
N GLU A 9 15.50 8.16 -11.40
CA GLU A 9 15.20 8.55 -12.77
C GLU A 9 13.69 8.61 -13.03
N GLY A 10 13.27 9.59 -13.83
CA GLY A 10 11.87 9.76 -14.25
C GLY A 10 11.07 10.71 -13.37
N LYS A 11 9.78 10.86 -13.70
CA LYS A 11 8.90 11.84 -13.07
C LYS A 11 8.18 11.22 -11.87
N ARG A 12 8.21 11.92 -10.73
CA ARG A 12 7.38 11.62 -9.55
C ARG A 12 5.92 11.35 -9.93
N GLY A 13 5.33 10.31 -9.35
CA GLY A 13 3.94 9.90 -9.60
C GLY A 13 3.76 9.09 -10.90
N SER A 14 4.83 8.80 -11.63
CA SER A 14 4.83 7.84 -12.73
C SER A 14 5.40 6.49 -12.30
N VAL A 15 5.26 5.47 -13.14
CA VAL A 15 5.90 4.17 -12.89
C VAL A 15 7.42 4.23 -13.14
N ALA A 16 7.90 5.15 -13.99
CA ALA A 16 9.31 5.27 -14.39
C ALA A 16 10.01 3.90 -14.56
N ARG A 17 11.17 3.69 -13.92
CA ARG A 17 11.91 2.42 -13.93
C ARG A 17 11.49 1.44 -12.82
N SER A 18 10.39 1.70 -12.10
CA SER A 18 9.95 0.84 -10.98
C SER A 18 9.71 -0.61 -11.40
N ASN A 19 9.20 -0.85 -12.62
CA ASN A 19 9.00 -2.20 -13.14
C ASN A 19 10.32 -2.89 -13.51
N GLU A 20 11.32 -2.13 -13.95
CA GLU A 20 12.66 -2.66 -14.18
C GLU A 20 13.32 -3.04 -12.86
N VAL A 21 13.20 -2.17 -11.85
CA VAL A 21 13.66 -2.43 -10.49
C VAL A 21 12.98 -3.65 -9.90
N ALA A 22 11.66 -3.76 -10.04
CA ALA A 22 10.91 -4.94 -9.58
C ALA A 22 11.43 -6.23 -10.23
N ARG A 23 11.65 -6.26 -11.55
CA ARG A 23 12.21 -7.44 -12.24
C ARG A 23 13.63 -7.76 -11.77
N TYR A 24 14.46 -6.74 -11.54
CA TYR A 24 15.80 -6.94 -10.99
C TYR A 24 15.74 -7.57 -9.60
N ILE A 25 14.91 -7.05 -8.68
CA ILE A 25 14.76 -7.63 -7.33
C ILE A 25 14.20 -9.06 -7.39
N LEU A 26 13.26 -9.35 -8.30
CA LEU A 26 12.75 -10.73 -8.48
C LEU A 26 13.84 -11.70 -8.97
N GLN A 27 14.85 -11.22 -9.71
CA GLN A 27 16.01 -12.01 -10.12
C GLN A 27 17.07 -12.10 -9.02
N TYR A 28 17.17 -11.08 -8.17
CA TYR A 28 18.15 -10.97 -7.09
C TYR A 28 17.46 -10.60 -5.76
N PRO A 29 16.70 -11.52 -5.13
CA PRO A 29 15.88 -11.21 -3.96
C PRO A 29 16.66 -10.64 -2.76
N ASP A 30 17.93 -11.00 -2.62
CA ASP A 30 18.81 -10.49 -1.55
C ASP A 30 18.95 -8.95 -1.56
N GLU A 31 18.68 -8.32 -2.71
CA GLU A 31 18.77 -6.87 -2.89
C GLU A 31 17.50 -6.12 -2.42
N VAL A 32 16.44 -6.83 -2.05
CA VAL A 32 15.15 -6.21 -1.66
C VAL A 32 15.30 -5.25 -0.49
N ARG A 33 16.28 -5.48 0.41
CA ARG A 33 16.54 -4.56 1.52
C ARG A 33 16.94 -3.17 1.05
N GLN A 34 17.65 -3.04 -0.07
CA GLN A 34 17.95 -1.72 -0.65
C GLN A 34 16.68 -1.00 -1.09
N LEU A 35 15.73 -1.73 -1.67
CA LEU A 35 14.44 -1.19 -2.08
C LEU A 35 13.62 -0.71 -0.87
N VAL A 36 13.55 -1.52 0.19
CA VAL A 36 12.78 -1.18 1.39
C VAL A 36 13.39 0.03 2.12
N ASN A 37 14.73 0.10 2.23
CA ASN A 37 15.41 1.27 2.79
C ASN A 37 15.10 2.56 2.02
N ALA A 38 14.86 2.47 0.71
CA ALA A 38 14.55 3.62 -0.14
C ALA A 38 13.14 4.21 0.10
N LEU A 39 12.28 3.56 0.90
CA LEU A 39 11.02 4.15 1.37
C LEU A 39 11.25 5.41 2.24
N ALA A 40 12.40 5.49 2.91
CA ALA A 40 12.81 6.62 3.74
C ALA A 40 13.61 7.67 2.96
N ALA A 41 13.69 7.57 1.62
CA ALA A 41 14.45 8.52 0.82
C ALA A 41 13.87 9.94 0.91
N GLU A 42 14.75 10.95 0.98
CA GLU A 42 14.34 12.36 0.95
C GLU A 42 13.72 12.76 -0.38
N ASN A 43 14.16 12.12 -1.48
CA ASN A 43 13.65 12.40 -2.81
C ASN A 43 12.25 11.78 -3.02
N PRO A 44 11.18 12.58 -3.16
CA PRO A 44 9.83 12.05 -3.30
C PRO A 44 9.60 11.27 -4.61
N ALA A 45 10.42 11.50 -5.64
CA ALA A 45 10.38 10.68 -6.85
C ALA A 45 10.85 9.25 -6.56
N VAL A 46 11.92 9.09 -5.76
CA VAL A 46 12.40 7.78 -5.32
C VAL A 46 11.31 7.08 -4.51
N VAL A 47 10.74 7.74 -3.50
CA VAL A 47 9.65 7.17 -2.69
C VAL A 47 8.47 6.73 -3.56
N SER A 48 8.08 7.58 -4.52
CA SER A 48 7.04 7.24 -5.50
C SER A 48 7.37 5.96 -6.27
N HIS A 49 8.56 5.86 -6.85
CA HIS A 49 8.96 4.71 -7.65
C HIS A 49 9.16 3.43 -6.81
N VAL A 50 9.71 3.55 -5.60
CA VAL A 50 9.83 2.44 -4.66
C VAL A 50 8.47 1.85 -4.34
N SER A 51 7.49 2.71 -4.02
CA SER A 51 6.14 2.27 -3.69
C SER A 51 5.47 1.50 -4.85
N HIS A 52 5.74 1.90 -6.10
CA HIS A 52 5.31 1.17 -7.29
C HIS A 52 6.03 -0.16 -7.45
N ALA A 53 7.35 -0.20 -7.22
CA ALA A 53 8.14 -1.41 -7.30
C ALA A 53 7.68 -2.44 -6.26
N CYS A 54 7.37 -2.03 -5.02
CA CYS A 54 6.83 -2.91 -3.99
C CYS A 54 5.53 -3.60 -4.43
N VAL A 55 4.57 -2.86 -5.00
CA VAL A 55 3.32 -3.44 -5.52
C VAL A 55 3.59 -4.40 -6.68
N SER A 56 4.53 -4.06 -7.56
CA SER A 56 4.91 -4.89 -8.73
C SER A 56 5.60 -6.19 -8.32
N ILE A 57 6.47 -6.15 -7.30
CA ILE A 57 7.10 -7.33 -6.71
C ILE A 57 6.05 -8.17 -6.01
N PHE A 58 5.22 -7.57 -5.16
CA PHE A 58 4.18 -8.28 -4.42
C PHE A 58 3.23 -9.04 -5.35
N ALA A 59 2.82 -8.42 -6.46
CA ALA A 59 1.93 -9.05 -7.44
C ALA A 59 2.54 -10.30 -8.12
N GLN A 60 3.87 -10.44 -8.12
CA GLN A 60 4.57 -11.53 -8.79
C GLN A 60 5.11 -12.57 -7.80
N GLU A 61 5.71 -12.13 -6.70
CA GLU A 61 6.25 -12.99 -5.65
C GLU A 61 6.09 -12.31 -4.27
N PRO A 62 4.95 -12.51 -3.59
CA PRO A 62 4.71 -11.96 -2.25
C PRO A 62 5.80 -12.33 -1.23
N ALA A 63 6.42 -13.51 -1.35
CA ALA A 63 7.39 -14.00 -0.38
C ALA A 63 8.63 -13.10 -0.28
N VAL A 64 8.97 -12.35 -1.33
CA VAL A 64 10.07 -11.38 -1.33
C VAL A 64 9.84 -10.24 -0.35
N LEU A 65 8.59 -9.82 -0.14
CA LEU A 65 8.24 -8.68 0.73
C LEU A 65 7.68 -9.08 2.09
N ARG A 66 7.25 -10.34 2.29
CA ARG A 66 6.75 -10.85 3.58
C ARG A 66 7.66 -10.52 4.77
N PRO A 67 8.99 -10.69 4.70
CA PRO A 67 9.88 -10.38 5.84
C PRO A 67 9.92 -8.90 6.22
N PHE A 68 9.42 -8.01 5.37
CA PHE A 68 9.51 -6.55 5.50
C PHE A 68 8.17 -5.90 5.88
N GLY A 69 7.15 -6.70 6.26
CA GLY A 69 5.81 -6.19 6.59
C GLY A 69 5.83 -5.10 7.66
N ALA A 70 6.63 -5.27 8.73
CA ALA A 70 6.78 -4.27 9.78
C ALA A 70 7.36 -2.94 9.26
N GLU A 71 8.42 -3.00 8.45
CA GLU A 71 9.10 -1.83 7.89
C GLU A 71 8.16 -1.08 6.91
N LEU A 72 7.40 -1.82 6.10
CA LEU A 72 6.39 -1.25 5.19
C LEU A 72 5.23 -0.60 5.97
N LEU A 73 4.80 -1.21 7.08
CA LEU A 73 3.73 -0.65 7.91
C LEU A 73 4.17 0.65 8.58
N GLU A 74 5.39 0.71 9.12
CA GLU A 74 5.92 1.94 9.70
C GLU A 74 6.04 3.05 8.64
N ALA A 75 6.51 2.73 7.43
CA ALA A 75 6.54 3.67 6.32
C ALA A 75 5.14 4.26 5.99
N LEU A 76 4.07 3.44 6.06
CA LEU A 76 2.69 3.93 5.87
C LEU A 76 2.23 4.85 7.02
N LYS A 77 2.62 4.55 8.26
CA LYS A 77 2.22 5.32 9.45
C LYS A 77 2.90 6.69 9.49
N GLU A 78 4.19 6.74 9.21
CA GLU A 78 5.00 7.95 9.32
C GLU A 78 4.86 8.89 8.12
N SER A 79 4.48 8.37 6.96
CA SER A 79 4.44 9.16 5.73
C SER A 79 3.18 10.04 5.63
N SER A 80 3.38 11.21 5.03
CA SER A 80 2.33 12.07 4.46
C SER A 80 2.35 12.09 2.93
N GLN A 81 3.29 11.35 2.31
CA GLN A 81 3.43 11.28 0.86
C GLN A 81 2.31 10.40 0.29
N TRP A 82 1.44 11.00 -0.53
CA TRP A 82 0.26 10.33 -1.08
C TRP A 82 0.61 9.02 -1.80
N GLU A 83 1.82 8.91 -2.36
CA GLU A 83 2.31 7.71 -3.03
C GLU A 83 2.37 6.48 -2.12
N LEU A 84 2.92 6.64 -0.91
CA LEU A 84 2.92 5.56 0.08
C LEU A 84 1.52 5.28 0.59
N LEU A 85 0.74 6.34 0.80
CA LEU A 85 -0.63 6.24 1.32
C LEU A 85 -1.60 5.52 0.37
N HIS A 86 -1.33 5.48 -0.94
CA HIS A 86 -2.19 4.72 -1.87
C HIS A 86 -1.59 3.40 -2.34
N GLN A 87 -0.26 3.23 -2.35
CA GLN A 87 0.35 1.98 -2.81
C GLN A 87 0.42 0.93 -1.71
N LEU A 88 0.93 1.28 -0.53
CA LEU A 88 1.17 0.29 0.53
C LEU A 88 -0.12 -0.40 1.04
N PRO A 89 -1.29 0.28 1.11
CA PRO A 89 -2.54 -0.40 1.46
C PRO A 89 -2.90 -1.58 0.54
N LYS A 90 -2.39 -1.63 -0.70
CA LYS A 90 -2.70 -2.71 -1.65
C LYS A 90 -1.98 -4.01 -1.35
N ILE A 91 -0.97 -3.98 -0.47
CA ILE A 91 -0.12 -5.15 -0.18
C ILE A 91 -0.09 -5.47 1.31
N LEU A 92 -0.16 -4.46 2.18
CA LEU A 92 -0.03 -4.62 3.63
C LEU A 92 -1.04 -5.61 4.26
N PRO A 93 -2.33 -5.66 3.85
CA PRO A 93 -3.28 -6.64 4.39
C PRO A 93 -2.86 -8.11 4.19
N HIS A 94 -1.98 -8.37 3.23
CA HIS A 94 -1.59 -9.71 2.79
C HIS A 94 -0.15 -10.10 3.18
N LEU A 95 0.53 -9.24 3.95
CA LEU A 95 1.85 -9.54 4.49
C LEU A 95 1.73 -10.15 5.89
N ASP A 96 2.83 -10.76 6.34
CA ASP A 96 2.91 -11.41 7.65
C ASP A 96 3.01 -10.35 8.76
N LEU A 97 1.87 -9.78 9.12
CA LEU A 97 1.71 -8.83 10.21
C LEU A 97 1.14 -9.53 11.43
N ASP A 98 1.68 -9.21 12.62
CA ASP A 98 1.13 -9.72 13.87
C ASP A 98 -0.20 -9.03 14.23
N ALA A 99 -0.88 -9.53 15.28
CA ALA A 99 -2.18 -9.00 15.69
C ALA A 99 -2.15 -7.50 16.10
N VAL A 100 -1.05 -7.02 16.67
CA VAL A 100 -0.87 -5.61 17.06
C VAL A 100 -0.68 -4.75 15.81
N GLN A 101 0.15 -5.22 14.87
CA GLN A 101 0.41 -4.58 13.60
C GLN A 101 -0.85 -4.51 12.72
N LEU A 102 -1.63 -5.59 12.63
CA LEU A 102 -2.89 -5.61 11.91
C LEU A 102 -3.91 -4.63 12.51
N THR A 103 -4.03 -4.58 13.84
CA THR A 103 -4.88 -3.58 14.51
C THR A 103 -4.44 -2.16 14.15
N GLY A 104 -3.13 -1.88 14.23
CA GLY A 104 -2.57 -0.58 13.85
C GLY A 104 -2.76 -0.23 12.38
N LEU A 105 -2.68 -1.22 11.48
CA LEU A 105 -2.98 -1.05 10.07
C LEU A 105 -4.46 -0.67 9.87
N SER A 106 -5.39 -1.42 10.47
CA SER A 106 -6.83 -1.14 10.41
C SER A 106 -7.15 0.28 10.86
N ASP A 107 -6.57 0.73 11.99
CA ASP A 107 -6.80 2.08 12.50
C ASP A 107 -6.22 3.16 11.57
N ARG A 108 -5.03 2.93 11.01
CA ARG A 108 -4.42 3.84 10.03
C ARG A 108 -5.26 3.94 8.76
N LEU A 109 -5.71 2.81 8.21
CA LEU A 109 -6.55 2.79 7.01
C LEU A 109 -7.91 3.46 7.26
N TRP A 110 -8.52 3.22 8.42
CA TRP A 110 -9.75 3.90 8.83
C TRP A 110 -9.57 5.42 8.88
N HIS A 111 -8.47 5.89 9.46
CA HIS A 111 -8.14 7.31 9.48
C HIS A 111 -7.99 7.89 8.07
N LEU A 112 -7.25 7.21 7.18
CA LEU A 112 -7.07 7.63 5.78
C LEU A 112 -8.40 7.68 5.02
N LEU A 113 -9.26 6.66 5.19
CA LEU A 113 -10.58 6.59 4.56
C LEU A 113 -11.46 7.80 4.90
N LYS A 114 -11.44 8.24 6.16
CA LYS A 114 -12.29 9.34 6.65
C LYS A 114 -11.73 10.72 6.36
N ASN A 115 -10.40 10.88 6.48
CA ASN A 115 -9.81 12.21 6.64
C ASN A 115 -8.87 12.62 5.50
N ASP A 116 -8.39 11.68 4.67
CA ASP A 116 -7.46 12.05 3.60
C ASP A 116 -8.15 12.87 2.50
N ARG A 117 -7.46 13.86 1.94
CA ARG A 117 -8.02 14.72 0.88
C ARG A 117 -8.04 14.01 -0.48
N SER A 118 -7.18 13.01 -0.66
CA SER A 118 -7.00 12.30 -1.91
C SER A 118 -8.04 11.19 -2.07
N SER A 119 -8.88 11.30 -3.10
CA SER A 119 -9.89 10.27 -3.38
C SER A 119 -9.26 8.91 -3.71
N ILE A 120 -8.04 8.88 -4.26
CA ILE A 120 -7.35 7.61 -4.54
C ILE A 120 -6.83 6.97 -3.25
N VAL A 121 -6.30 7.75 -2.31
CA VAL A 121 -5.89 7.24 -0.99
C VAL A 121 -7.09 6.66 -0.25
N ARG A 122 -8.20 7.40 -0.19
CA ARG A 122 -9.44 6.93 0.48
C ARG A 122 -9.98 5.64 -0.12
N THR A 123 -9.98 5.52 -1.47
CA THR A 123 -10.47 4.30 -2.13
C THR A 123 -9.55 3.11 -1.94
N CYS A 124 -8.23 3.32 -1.89
CA CYS A 124 -7.27 2.25 -1.55
C CYS A 124 -7.40 1.83 -0.08
N ALA A 125 -7.64 2.78 0.83
CA ALA A 125 -7.89 2.48 2.23
C ALA A 125 -9.18 1.68 2.45
N LEU A 126 -10.26 2.01 1.73
CA LEU A 126 -11.50 1.22 1.75
C LEU A 126 -11.26 -0.22 1.29
N GLN A 127 -10.57 -0.40 0.16
CA GLN A 127 -10.23 -1.73 -0.37
C GLN A 127 -9.45 -2.53 0.67
N ALA A 128 -8.37 -1.96 1.20
CA ALA A 128 -7.51 -2.64 2.16
C ALA A 128 -8.25 -3.05 3.45
N LEU A 129 -9.22 -2.26 3.92
CA LEU A 129 -10.06 -2.64 5.07
C LEU A 129 -10.97 -3.84 4.77
N VAL A 130 -11.42 -3.99 3.52
CA VAL A 130 -12.17 -5.17 3.08
C VAL A 130 -11.23 -6.37 2.93
N ASP A 131 -10.07 -6.19 2.29
CA ASP A 131 -9.06 -7.25 2.12
C ASP A 131 -8.59 -7.84 3.47
N MET A 132 -8.52 -7.01 4.52
CA MET A 132 -8.24 -7.46 5.89
C MET A 132 -9.30 -8.42 6.44
N ALA A 133 -10.58 -8.17 6.15
CA ALA A 133 -11.68 -9.03 6.60
C ALA A 133 -11.75 -10.36 5.82
N GLU A 134 -11.29 -10.36 4.56
CA GLU A 134 -11.14 -11.60 3.77
C GLU A 134 -10.06 -12.53 4.34
N THR A 135 -9.04 -11.94 4.98
CA THR A 135 -7.91 -12.69 5.54
C THR A 135 -8.13 -13.08 7.01
N ASP A 136 -8.84 -12.25 7.78
CA ASP A 136 -9.10 -12.46 9.21
C ASP A 136 -10.48 -11.89 9.60
N GLU A 137 -11.40 -12.80 9.95
CA GLU A 137 -12.81 -12.50 10.27
C GLU A 137 -12.97 -11.45 11.38
N LYS A 138 -11.98 -11.27 12.25
CA LYS A 138 -12.03 -10.25 13.32
C LYS A 138 -12.15 -8.83 12.77
N PHE A 139 -11.78 -8.61 11.50
CA PHE A 139 -11.88 -7.31 10.83
C PHE A 139 -13.21 -7.08 10.10
N GLU A 140 -14.11 -8.07 10.04
CA GLU A 140 -15.44 -7.92 9.43
C GLU A 140 -16.20 -6.69 9.96
N PRO A 141 -16.29 -6.42 11.28
CA PRO A 141 -17.00 -5.24 11.77
C PRO A 141 -16.40 -3.93 11.24
N ARG A 142 -15.07 -3.88 11.05
CA ARG A 142 -14.38 -2.71 10.51
C ARG A 142 -14.65 -2.56 9.01
N ALA A 143 -14.62 -3.65 8.25
CA ALA A 143 -14.96 -3.65 6.84
C ALA A 143 -16.41 -3.19 6.60
N CYS A 144 -17.37 -3.73 7.36
CA CYS A 144 -18.77 -3.30 7.29
C CYS A 144 -18.93 -1.81 7.60
N ALA A 145 -18.26 -1.30 8.64
CA ALA A 145 -18.29 0.13 8.96
C ALA A 145 -17.68 0.99 7.84
N ALA A 146 -16.63 0.51 7.17
CA ALA A 146 -15.99 1.21 6.06
C ALA A 146 -16.88 1.27 4.83
N MET A 147 -17.57 0.17 4.53
CA MET A 147 -18.55 0.09 3.45
C MET A 147 -19.75 1.00 3.71
N ALA A 148 -20.31 0.99 4.92
CA ALA A 148 -21.40 1.89 5.31
C ALA A 148 -20.98 3.37 5.17
N PHE A 149 -19.81 3.74 5.70
CA PHE A 149 -19.25 5.08 5.54
C PHE A 149 -19.08 5.47 4.07
N ALA A 150 -18.58 4.55 3.23
CA ALA A 150 -18.39 4.79 1.80
C ALA A 150 -19.71 5.05 1.07
N PHE A 151 -20.80 4.38 1.44
CA PHE A 151 -22.13 4.62 0.85
C PHE A 151 -22.74 5.93 1.32
N GLU A 152 -22.72 6.19 2.63
CA GLU A 152 -23.43 7.31 3.25
C GLU A 152 -22.70 8.64 3.08
N GLN A 153 -21.38 8.64 3.25
CA GLN A 153 -20.56 9.86 3.37
C GLN A 153 -19.43 9.92 2.33
N GLY A 154 -19.33 8.91 1.46
CA GLY A 154 -18.29 8.82 0.46
C GLY A 154 -18.47 9.75 -0.73
N SER A 155 -17.36 10.10 -1.39
CA SER A 155 -17.40 10.71 -2.72
C SER A 155 -18.02 9.75 -3.75
N LYS A 156 -18.42 10.25 -4.92
CA LYS A 156 -18.91 9.39 -6.01
C LYS A 156 -17.92 8.27 -6.37
N ALA A 157 -16.62 8.56 -6.30
CA ALA A 157 -15.56 7.57 -6.55
C ALA A 157 -15.50 6.51 -5.43
N LEU A 158 -15.66 6.92 -4.17
CA LEU A 158 -15.69 5.99 -3.03
C LEU A 158 -16.93 5.10 -3.07
N GLN A 159 -18.10 5.66 -3.36
CA GLN A 159 -19.33 4.89 -3.57
C GLN A 159 -19.21 3.92 -4.75
N ALA A 160 -18.57 4.33 -5.85
CA ALA A 160 -18.31 3.44 -6.99
C ALA A 160 -17.40 2.27 -6.62
N ARG A 161 -16.33 2.55 -5.85
CA ARG A 161 -15.46 1.49 -5.32
C ARG A 161 -16.22 0.54 -4.40
N ALA A 162 -17.02 1.05 -3.46
CA ALA A 162 -17.84 0.22 -2.57
C ALA A 162 -18.82 -0.68 -3.35
N ARG A 163 -19.45 -0.17 -4.42
CA ARG A 163 -20.31 -0.99 -5.28
C ARG A 163 -19.57 -2.10 -6.01
N ASN A 164 -18.32 -1.87 -6.40
CA ASN A 164 -17.51 -2.91 -7.04
C ASN A 164 -17.09 -3.98 -6.04
N LEU A 165 -16.78 -3.58 -4.80
CA LEU A 165 -16.43 -4.48 -3.70
C LEU A 165 -17.57 -5.42 -3.31
N LEU A 166 -18.83 -4.98 -3.35
CA LEU A 166 -20.00 -5.84 -3.12
C LEU A 166 -20.30 -6.85 -4.25
N LYS A 167 -19.66 -6.68 -5.41
CA LYS A 167 -19.88 -7.54 -6.58
C LYS A 167 -18.75 -8.57 -6.77
N LEU A 168 -17.71 -8.50 -5.94
CA LEU A 168 -16.73 -9.56 -5.77
C LEU A 168 -17.36 -10.67 -4.92
#